data_AF-A0A1I3UCN9-F1
#
_entry.id   AF-A0A1I3UCN9-F1
#
_cell.length_a   1.000
_cell.length_b   1.000
_cell.length_c   1.000
_cell.angle_alpha   90.00
_cell.angle_beta   90.00
_cell.angle_gamma   90.00
#
_symmetry.space_group_name_H-M   'P 1'
#
loop_
_entity.id
_entity.type
_entity.pdbx_description
1 polymer ?
#
loop_
_entity_poly.entity_id
_entity_poly.type
_entity_poly.pdbx_seq_one_letter_code
_entity_poly.pdbx_strand_id
1 'polypeptide(L)'
;MLNIPDKVISYVAKQINVDPCIFPQYAQRENTLYDHLVEIRETYGYTLFSPKNYLRSLKYLLPLALENDDTSYLIQQVILYLKKEKVILPAITTIERIVWSTKLRAEKRIYGVLTRQLADSHKQKLDEVLEPNSKTKVSPLAWLRQDPGKPSPESFKKVLERLEYLRNLELQVDISMIRPRRLRQLARIGARYQAQSFKRLRSENEKYGILVAYLINLTQDLTDLAIDINDRVINYFYRKGKKARDELQKENGKALNQKLLRFLDLTTVLLEVWARSGARD
;
A
#
# COMPACT_ATOMS: atom_id res chain seq x y z
N MET A 1 3.39 -31.86 39.02
CA MET A 1 4.67 -31.41 39.61
C MET A 1 5.32 -30.41 38.68
N LEU A 2 5.76 -29.26 39.21
CA LEU A 2 6.57 -28.30 38.47
C LEU A 2 7.90 -29.00 38.10
N ASN A 3 8.17 -29.18 36.81
CA ASN A 3 9.43 -29.75 36.33
C ASN A 3 10.49 -28.64 36.31
N ILE A 4 11.13 -28.39 37.45
CA ILE A 4 12.19 -27.38 37.59
C ILE A 4 13.54 -28.08 37.38
N PRO A 5 14.41 -27.58 36.49
CA PRO A 5 15.71 -28.21 36.26
C PRO A 5 16.59 -28.22 37.53
N ASP A 6 17.25 -29.35 37.83
CA ASP A 6 18.10 -29.53 39.03
C ASP A 6 19.22 -28.48 39.16
N LYS A 7 19.70 -27.99 38.02
CA LYS A 7 20.70 -26.90 37.96
C LYS A 7 20.18 -25.62 38.63
N VAL A 8 18.90 -25.30 38.46
CA VAL A 8 18.27 -24.11 39.07
C VAL A 8 18.13 -24.31 40.57
N ILE A 9 17.67 -25.49 40.99
CA ILE A 9 17.49 -25.83 42.41
C ILE A 9 18.85 -25.75 43.13
N SER A 10 19.88 -26.40 42.58
CA SER A 10 21.24 -26.39 43.14
C SER A 10 21.83 -24.99 43.23
N TYR A 11 21.60 -24.16 42.21
CA TYR A 11 22.08 -22.78 42.17
C TYR A 11 21.44 -21.93 43.27
N VAL A 12 20.11 -21.98 43.44
CA VAL A 12 19.40 -21.23 44.48
C VAL A 12 19.75 -21.75 45.87
N ALA A 13 19.79 -23.08 46.06
CA ALA A 13 20.13 -23.71 47.34
C ALA A 13 21.50 -23.25 47.85
N LYS A 14 22.49 -23.11 46.95
CA LYS A 14 23.81 -22.56 47.28
C LYS A 14 23.75 -21.09 47.75
N GLN A 15 22.86 -20.26 47.20
CA GLN A 15 22.75 -18.85 47.59
C GLN A 15 22.17 -18.66 48.99
N ILE A 16 21.27 -19.55 49.39
CA ILE A 16 20.63 -19.52 50.72
C ILE A 16 21.29 -20.46 51.73
N ASN A 17 22.38 -21.12 51.34
CA ASN A 17 23.15 -22.09 52.14
C ASN A 17 22.31 -23.26 52.69
N VAL A 18 21.57 -23.91 51.79
CA VAL A 18 20.68 -25.05 52.11
C VAL A 18 20.99 -26.23 51.19
N ASP A 19 20.73 -27.46 51.65
CA ASP A 19 20.88 -28.68 50.86
C ASP A 19 19.77 -28.78 49.77
N PRO A 20 20.10 -28.87 48.47
CA PRO A 20 19.10 -29.02 47.41
C PRO A 20 18.20 -30.26 47.56
N CYS A 21 18.65 -31.30 48.28
CA CYS A 21 17.87 -32.52 48.53
C CYS A 21 16.62 -32.29 49.38
N ILE A 22 16.45 -31.13 50.03
CA ILE A 22 15.23 -30.82 50.77
C ILE A 22 14.11 -30.27 49.87
N PHE A 23 14.41 -29.83 48.63
CA PHE A 23 13.42 -29.24 47.73
C PHE A 23 12.22 -30.16 47.43
N PRO A 24 12.36 -31.49 47.30
CA PRO A 24 11.20 -32.38 47.19
C PRO A 24 10.27 -32.39 48.41
N GLN A 25 10.74 -31.93 49.58
CA GLN A 25 9.93 -31.76 50.78
C GLN A 25 9.13 -30.45 50.77
N TYR A 26 9.53 -29.49 49.94
CA TYR A 26 8.80 -28.25 49.72
C TYR A 26 7.46 -28.52 49.00
N ALA A 27 6.39 -27.87 49.47
CA ALA A 27 5.03 -27.99 48.93
C ALA A 27 4.41 -29.41 48.98
N GLN A 28 4.82 -30.28 49.93
CA GLN A 28 4.08 -31.51 50.26
C GLN A 28 2.60 -31.22 50.62
N ARG A 29 2.34 -30.04 51.22
CA ARG A 29 1.00 -29.47 51.35
C ARG A 29 0.77 -28.47 50.22
N GLU A 30 -0.24 -28.69 49.38
CA GLU A 30 -0.54 -27.81 48.23
C GLU A 30 -0.75 -26.34 48.65
N ASN A 31 -1.34 -26.10 49.82
CA ASN A 31 -1.55 -24.74 50.35
C ASN A 31 -0.25 -23.95 50.51
N THR A 32 0.85 -24.58 50.90
CA THR A 32 2.14 -23.87 51.12
C THR A 32 2.67 -23.26 49.82
N LEU A 33 2.51 -23.94 48.68
CA LEU A 33 2.89 -23.37 47.39
C LEU A 33 2.00 -22.19 47.02
N TYR A 34 0.70 -22.32 47.22
CA TYR A 34 -0.26 -21.26 46.90
C TYR A 34 0.01 -20.00 47.73
N ASP A 35 0.22 -20.16 49.04
CA ASP A 35 0.51 -19.09 49.98
C ASP A 35 1.80 -18.36 49.61
N HIS A 36 2.89 -19.08 49.32
CA HIS A 36 4.13 -18.46 48.86
C HIS A 36 3.99 -17.77 47.50
N LEU A 37 3.18 -18.31 46.57
CA LEU A 37 2.90 -17.62 45.31
C LEU A 37 2.12 -16.32 45.53
N VAL A 38 1.22 -16.26 46.52
CA VAL A 38 0.55 -15.01 46.93
C VAL A 38 1.59 -14.04 47.49
N GLU A 39 2.40 -14.47 48.45
CA GLU A 39 3.41 -13.64 49.10
C GLU A 39 4.43 -13.05 48.10
N ILE A 40 4.93 -13.86 47.16
CA ILE A 40 5.82 -13.41 46.08
C ILE A 40 5.12 -12.35 45.23
N ARG A 41 3.84 -12.56 44.88
CA ARG A 41 3.10 -11.58 44.08
C ARG A 41 2.96 -10.25 44.81
N GLU A 42 2.59 -10.27 46.08
CA GLU A 42 2.41 -9.06 46.89
C GLU A 42 3.73 -8.31 47.09
N THR A 43 4.78 -9.03 47.49
CA THR A 43 6.12 -8.47 47.75
C THR A 43 6.71 -7.77 46.52
N TYR A 44 6.59 -8.40 45.34
CA TYR A 44 7.16 -7.85 44.10
C TYR A 44 6.17 -7.02 43.27
N GLY A 45 4.92 -6.89 43.72
CA GLY A 45 3.86 -6.12 43.07
C GLY A 45 3.34 -6.74 41.77
N TYR A 46 3.34 -8.06 41.66
CA TYR A 46 2.76 -8.78 40.52
C TYR A 46 1.26 -9.03 40.72
N THR A 47 0.50 -8.96 39.64
CA THR A 47 -0.93 -9.26 39.64
C THR A 47 -1.27 -10.37 38.65
N LEU A 48 -2.32 -11.14 38.95
CA LEU A 48 -2.86 -12.09 37.99
C LEU A 48 -3.52 -11.36 36.82
N PHE A 49 -3.54 -12.02 35.66
CA PHE A 49 -4.31 -11.53 34.53
C PHE A 49 -5.80 -11.47 34.89
N SER A 50 -6.45 -10.35 34.55
CA SER A 50 -7.84 -10.07 34.91
C SER A 50 -8.60 -9.44 33.74
N PRO A 51 -9.95 -9.41 33.77
CA PRO A 51 -10.73 -8.70 32.76
C PRO A 51 -10.36 -7.22 32.62
N LYS A 52 -9.92 -6.56 33.71
CA LYS A 52 -9.40 -5.19 33.69
C LYS A 52 -8.14 -5.08 32.84
N ASN A 53 -7.21 -6.03 33.01
CA ASN A 53 -5.97 -6.10 32.24
C ASN A 53 -6.24 -6.41 30.76
N TYR A 54 -7.25 -7.24 30.47
CA TYR A 54 -7.72 -7.49 29.11
C TYR A 54 -8.17 -6.18 28.43
N LEU A 55 -9.06 -5.41 29.05
CA LEU A 55 -9.55 -4.14 28.49
C LEU A 55 -8.45 -3.10 28.32
N ARG A 56 -7.53 -2.99 29.29
CA ARG A 56 -6.36 -2.12 29.21
C ARG A 56 -5.44 -2.50 28.05
N SER A 57 -5.19 -3.79 27.86
CA SER A 57 -4.39 -4.31 26.75
C SER A 57 -5.02 -3.98 25.40
N LEU A 58 -6.34 -4.12 25.26
CA LEU A 58 -7.06 -3.73 24.04
C LEU A 58 -6.93 -2.22 23.76
N LYS A 59 -7.05 -1.38 24.80
CA LYS A 59 -6.90 0.08 24.66
C LYS A 59 -5.46 0.46 24.27
N TYR A 60 -4.47 -0.21 24.85
CA TYR A 60 -3.05 -0.01 24.55
C TYR A 60 -2.71 -0.41 23.10
N LEU A 61 -3.19 -1.58 22.65
CA LEU A 61 -2.87 -2.08 21.32
C LEU A 61 -3.63 -1.39 20.19
N LEU A 62 -4.82 -0.83 20.44
CA LEU A 62 -5.66 -0.23 19.39
C LEU A 62 -4.93 0.79 18.51
N PRO A 63 -4.23 1.81 19.04
CA PRO A 63 -3.46 2.72 18.18
C PRO A 63 -2.41 1.98 17.36
N LEU A 64 -1.71 0.99 17.93
CA LEU A 64 -0.70 0.20 17.19
C LEU A 64 -1.35 -0.62 16.05
N ALA A 65 -2.53 -1.20 16.29
CA ALA A 65 -3.27 -2.01 15.32
C ALA A 65 -3.89 -1.17 14.19
N LEU A 66 -4.24 0.09 14.46
CA LEU A 66 -4.67 1.04 13.43
C LEU A 66 -3.55 1.35 12.44
N GLU A 67 -2.30 1.17 12.87
CA GLU A 67 -1.12 1.54 12.11
C GLU A 67 -0.42 0.35 11.45
N ASN A 68 -0.45 -0.80 12.10
CA ASN A 68 0.20 -2.04 11.66
C ASN A 68 -0.67 -3.24 12.07
N ASP A 69 -0.98 -4.15 11.13
CA ASP A 69 -1.73 -5.36 11.42
C ASP A 69 -0.88 -6.63 11.55
N ASP A 70 0.44 -6.48 11.58
CA ASP A 70 1.34 -7.60 11.81
C ASP A 70 1.06 -8.26 13.17
N THR A 71 0.62 -9.51 13.13
CA THR A 71 0.16 -10.24 14.31
C THR A 71 1.32 -10.48 15.28
N SER A 72 2.51 -10.84 14.78
CA SER A 72 3.68 -11.11 15.61
C SER A 72 4.14 -9.87 16.37
N TYR A 73 4.17 -8.72 15.71
CA TYR A 73 4.43 -7.43 16.32
C TYR A 73 3.43 -7.14 17.45
N LEU A 74 2.12 -7.28 17.20
CA LEU A 74 1.10 -7.00 18.22
C LEU A 74 1.17 -7.96 19.42
N ILE A 75 1.52 -9.24 19.19
CA ILE A 75 1.78 -10.22 20.26
C ILE A 75 2.97 -9.77 21.11
N GLN A 76 4.08 -9.39 20.48
CA GLN A 76 5.26 -8.91 21.20
C GLN A 76 4.93 -7.65 22.03
N GLN A 77 4.18 -6.71 21.45
CA GLN A 77 3.80 -5.48 22.13
C GLN A 77 2.91 -5.71 23.35
N VAL A 78 1.95 -6.63 23.28
CA VAL A 78 1.09 -6.92 24.45
C VAL A 78 1.85 -7.69 25.53
N ILE A 79 2.78 -8.57 25.17
CA ILE A 79 3.64 -9.25 26.16
C ILE A 79 4.51 -8.22 26.90
N LEU A 80 5.14 -7.30 26.17
CA LEU A 80 5.95 -6.24 26.76
C LEU A 80 5.11 -5.32 27.67
N TYR A 81 3.91 -4.96 27.22
CA TYR A 81 2.97 -4.17 28.00
C TYR A 81 2.58 -4.87 29.31
N LEU A 82 2.16 -6.14 29.25
CA LEU A 82 1.77 -6.90 30.45
C LEU A 82 2.96 -7.08 31.42
N LYS A 83 4.17 -7.34 30.91
CA LYS A 83 5.38 -7.42 31.73
C LYS A 83 5.67 -6.09 32.44
N LYS A 84 5.55 -4.96 31.72
CA LYS A 84 5.76 -3.62 32.27
C LYS A 84 4.76 -3.31 33.40
N GLU A 85 3.51 -3.73 33.23
CA GLU A 85 2.44 -3.57 34.23
C GLU A 85 2.50 -4.63 35.36
N LYS A 86 3.58 -5.45 35.41
CA LYS A 86 3.75 -6.57 36.36
C LYS A 86 2.54 -7.52 36.38
N VAL A 87 1.92 -7.75 35.23
CA VAL A 87 0.85 -8.73 35.07
C VAL A 87 1.45 -10.07 34.66
N ILE A 88 1.15 -11.12 35.43
CA ILE A 88 1.53 -12.49 35.06
C ILE A 88 0.85 -12.83 33.74
N LEU A 89 1.66 -13.28 32.76
CA LEU A 89 1.17 -13.55 31.42
C LEU A 89 0.10 -14.64 31.46
N PRO A 90 -1.07 -14.43 30.83
CA PRO A 90 -2.06 -15.49 30.68
C PRO A 90 -1.57 -16.52 29.65
N ALA A 91 -2.34 -17.60 29.49
CA ALA A 91 -2.11 -18.55 28.40
C ALA A 91 -2.03 -17.84 27.03
N ILE A 92 -1.22 -18.39 26.12
CA ILE A 92 -0.98 -17.80 24.80
C ILE A 92 -2.29 -17.57 24.01
N THR A 93 -3.27 -18.46 24.17
CA THR A 93 -4.61 -18.32 23.56
C THR A 93 -5.35 -17.06 23.99
N THR A 94 -5.13 -16.59 25.22
CA THR A 94 -5.70 -15.32 25.70
C THR A 94 -4.99 -14.13 25.07
N ILE A 95 -3.67 -14.21 24.89
CA ILE A 95 -2.88 -13.18 24.21
C ILE A 95 -3.32 -13.05 22.74
N GLU A 96 -3.46 -14.18 22.04
CA GLU A 96 -3.96 -14.22 20.66
C GLU A 96 -5.36 -13.60 20.55
N ARG A 97 -6.25 -13.91 21.49
CA ARG A 97 -7.60 -13.34 21.55
C ARG A 97 -7.59 -11.82 21.73
N ILE A 98 -6.68 -11.27 22.55
CA ILE A 98 -6.52 -9.82 22.71
C ILE A 98 -6.11 -9.20 21.37
N VAL A 99 -5.11 -9.79 20.70
CA VAL A 99 -4.60 -9.28 19.41
C VAL A 99 -5.68 -9.35 18.34
N TRP A 100 -6.35 -10.49 18.18
CA TRP A 100 -7.46 -10.67 17.25
C TRP A 100 -8.58 -9.65 17.48
N SER A 101 -9.03 -9.51 18.74
CA SER A 101 -10.08 -8.57 19.10
C SER A 101 -9.68 -7.12 18.83
N THR A 102 -8.39 -6.79 19.01
CA THR A 102 -7.88 -5.44 18.70
C THR A 102 -7.86 -5.21 17.20
N LYS A 103 -7.38 -6.17 16.39
CA LYS A 103 -7.35 -6.07 14.93
C LYS A 103 -8.75 -5.86 14.37
N LEU A 104 -9.73 -6.64 14.82
CA LEU A 104 -11.13 -6.49 14.40
C LEU A 104 -11.69 -5.09 14.73
N ARG A 105 -11.34 -4.54 15.90
CA ARG A 105 -11.72 -3.16 16.28
C ARG A 105 -11.03 -2.11 15.41
N ALA A 106 -9.75 -2.30 15.09
CA ALA A 106 -9.01 -1.41 14.21
C ALA A 106 -9.59 -1.42 12.80
N GLU A 107 -9.86 -2.60 12.24
CA GLU A 107 -10.52 -2.77 10.93
C GLU A 107 -11.88 -2.11 10.89
N LYS A 108 -12.74 -2.36 11.89
CA LYS A 108 -14.06 -1.71 11.98
C LYS A 108 -13.95 -0.19 12.02
N ARG A 109 -12.94 0.36 12.71
CA ARG A 109 -12.70 1.81 12.76
C ARG A 109 -12.20 2.35 11.41
N ILE A 110 -11.29 1.65 10.75
CA ILE A 110 -10.78 2.05 9.43
C ILE A 110 -11.89 2.03 8.39
N TYR A 111 -12.66 0.95 8.31
CA TYR A 111 -13.81 0.86 7.42
C TYR A 111 -14.84 1.95 7.73
N GLY A 112 -15.13 2.19 9.01
CA GLY A 112 -16.01 3.28 9.41
C GLY A 112 -15.52 4.66 8.95
N VAL A 113 -14.21 4.93 8.95
CA VAL A 113 -13.68 6.19 8.39
C VAL A 113 -13.90 6.24 6.87
N LEU A 114 -13.59 5.15 6.15
CA LEU A 114 -13.72 5.08 4.69
C LEU A 114 -15.17 5.16 4.20
N THR A 115 -16.13 4.73 5.02
CA THR A 115 -17.55 4.66 4.62
C THR A 115 -18.42 5.75 5.23
N ARG A 116 -17.95 6.49 6.23
CA ARG A 116 -18.77 7.49 6.96
C ARG A 116 -19.35 8.59 6.06
N GLN A 117 -18.66 8.97 5.00
CA GLN A 117 -19.11 10.03 4.07
C GLN A 117 -19.90 9.48 2.86
N LEU A 118 -20.13 8.16 2.80
CA LEU A 118 -20.90 7.55 1.72
C LEU A 118 -22.40 7.67 2.00
N ALA A 119 -23.06 8.56 1.26
CA ALA A 119 -24.50 8.55 1.08
C ALA A 119 -24.95 7.28 0.32
N ASP A 120 -26.24 6.97 0.37
CA ASP A 120 -26.78 5.79 -0.30
C ASP A 120 -26.64 5.87 -1.83
N SER A 121 -26.65 7.09 -2.40
CA SER A 121 -26.31 7.32 -3.81
C SER A 121 -24.88 6.88 -4.15
N HIS A 122 -23.91 7.15 -3.28
CA HIS A 122 -22.52 6.70 -3.47
C HIS A 122 -22.45 5.17 -3.39
N LYS A 123 -23.17 4.54 -2.45
CA LYS A 123 -23.22 3.08 -2.35
C LYS A 123 -23.82 2.42 -3.60
N GLN A 124 -24.90 3.00 -4.15
CA GLN A 124 -25.50 2.55 -5.40
C GLN A 124 -24.50 2.63 -6.57
N LYS A 125 -23.81 3.78 -6.73
CA LYS A 125 -22.74 3.92 -7.74
C LYS A 125 -21.63 2.87 -7.54
N LEU A 126 -21.23 2.60 -6.29
CA LEU A 126 -20.23 1.58 -5.96
C LEU A 126 -20.71 0.15 -6.25
N ASP A 127 -22.01 -0.12 -6.11
CA ASP A 127 -22.60 -1.40 -6.50
C ASP A 127 -22.63 -1.55 -8.01
N GLU A 128 -23.00 -0.50 -8.75
CA GLU A 128 -22.95 -0.47 -10.22
C GLU A 128 -21.53 -0.73 -10.75
N VAL A 129 -20.49 -0.26 -10.05
CA VAL A 129 -19.09 -0.58 -10.38
C VAL A 129 -18.83 -2.09 -10.40
N LEU A 130 -19.56 -2.86 -9.58
CA LEU A 130 -19.46 -4.32 -9.46
C LEU A 130 -20.40 -5.06 -10.42
N GLU A 131 -21.39 -4.39 -11.00
CA GLU A 131 -22.34 -5.02 -11.90
C GLU A 131 -21.83 -5.06 -13.36
N PRO A 132 -21.99 -6.19 -14.07
CA PRO A 132 -21.68 -6.25 -15.50
C PRO A 132 -22.56 -5.26 -16.27
N ASN A 133 -21.95 -4.52 -17.20
CA ASN A 133 -22.73 -3.70 -18.12
C ASN A 133 -23.53 -4.60 -19.08
N SER A 134 -24.81 -4.25 -19.30
CA SER A 134 -25.73 -5.00 -20.17
C SER A 134 -25.23 -5.16 -21.60
N LYS A 135 -24.44 -4.20 -22.12
CA LYS A 135 -23.91 -4.21 -23.48
C LYS A 135 -22.59 -4.97 -23.61
N THR A 136 -21.65 -4.75 -22.69
CA THR A 136 -20.28 -5.28 -22.81
C THR A 136 -20.06 -6.58 -22.02
N LYS A 137 -21.00 -6.96 -21.14
CA LYS A 137 -20.88 -8.07 -20.18
C LYS A 137 -19.68 -7.98 -19.22
N VAL A 138 -18.99 -6.84 -19.21
CA VAL A 138 -17.84 -6.55 -18.35
C VAL A 138 -18.27 -5.52 -17.32
N SER A 139 -17.91 -5.72 -16.05
CA SER A 139 -18.22 -4.73 -15.01
C SER A 139 -17.30 -3.51 -15.13
N PRO A 140 -17.73 -2.32 -14.70
CA PRO A 140 -16.86 -1.15 -14.66
C PRO A 140 -15.57 -1.41 -13.89
N LEU A 141 -15.61 -2.17 -12.78
CA LEU A 141 -14.41 -2.58 -12.04
C LEU A 141 -13.42 -3.35 -12.92
N ALA A 142 -13.90 -4.28 -13.75
CA ALA A 142 -13.05 -5.05 -14.65
C ALA A 142 -12.50 -4.18 -15.79
N TRP A 143 -13.30 -3.28 -16.34
CA TRP A 143 -12.86 -2.31 -17.36
C TRP A 143 -11.79 -1.34 -16.85
N LEU A 144 -11.97 -0.81 -15.64
CA LEU A 144 -11.00 0.08 -14.97
C LEU A 144 -9.61 -0.57 -14.82
N ARG A 145 -9.55 -1.90 -14.74
CA ARG A 145 -8.32 -2.70 -14.58
C ARG A 145 -7.64 -3.09 -15.89
N GLN A 146 -8.31 -2.95 -17.03
CA GLN A 146 -7.76 -3.39 -18.30
C GLN A 146 -6.49 -2.61 -18.64
N ASP A 147 -5.48 -3.27 -19.19
CA ASP A 147 -4.29 -2.58 -19.69
C ASP A 147 -4.70 -1.66 -20.86
N PRO A 148 -4.39 -0.34 -20.82
CA PRO A 148 -4.70 0.57 -21.93
C PRO A 148 -3.86 0.30 -23.19
N GLY A 149 -2.82 -0.53 -23.10
CA GLY A 149 -1.93 -0.92 -24.18
C GLY A 149 -0.69 -0.03 -24.30
N LYS A 150 -0.07 -0.01 -25.49
CA LYS A 150 1.16 0.77 -25.74
C LYS A 150 0.88 2.28 -25.67
N PRO A 151 1.83 3.10 -25.17
CA PRO A 151 1.70 4.55 -25.14
C PRO A 151 1.40 5.15 -26.51
N SER A 152 0.25 5.79 -26.61
CA SER A 152 -0.31 6.43 -27.80
C SER A 152 -1.40 7.44 -27.41
N PRO A 153 -1.77 8.40 -28.30
CA PRO A 153 -2.89 9.30 -28.04
C PRO A 153 -4.20 8.58 -27.71
N GLU A 154 -4.47 7.43 -28.34
CA GLU A 154 -5.65 6.62 -28.05
C GLU A 154 -5.60 5.99 -26.66
N SER A 155 -4.44 5.45 -26.25
CA SER A 155 -4.26 4.90 -24.90
C SER A 155 -4.40 5.97 -23.82
N PHE A 156 -3.91 7.20 -24.09
CA PHE A 156 -4.05 8.35 -23.21
C PHE A 156 -5.53 8.70 -23.03
N LYS A 157 -6.30 8.78 -24.12
CA LYS A 157 -7.74 8.99 -24.09
C LYS A 157 -8.47 7.93 -23.24
N LYS A 158 -8.14 6.65 -23.41
CA LYS A 158 -8.72 5.55 -22.61
C LYS A 158 -8.45 5.72 -21.12
N VAL A 159 -7.25 6.17 -20.73
CA VAL A 159 -6.92 6.44 -19.32
C VAL A 159 -7.70 7.63 -18.78
N LEU A 160 -7.85 8.71 -19.57
CA LEU A 160 -8.66 9.86 -19.19
C LEU A 160 -10.15 9.50 -18.99
N GLU A 161 -10.73 8.68 -19.87
CA GLU A 161 -12.11 8.18 -19.72
C GLU A 161 -12.31 7.43 -18.39
N ARG A 162 -11.30 6.67 -17.94
CA ARG A 162 -11.33 5.97 -16.63
C ARG A 162 -11.22 6.93 -15.47
N LEU A 163 -10.33 7.92 -15.55
CA LEU A 163 -10.21 8.96 -14.53
C LEU A 163 -11.49 9.79 -14.41
N GLU A 164 -12.13 10.11 -15.54
CA GLU A 164 -13.42 10.80 -15.57
C GLU A 164 -14.52 9.94 -14.93
N TYR A 165 -14.59 8.65 -15.26
CA TYR A 165 -15.52 7.73 -14.61
C TYR A 165 -15.33 7.70 -13.08
N LEU A 166 -14.08 7.59 -12.60
CA LEU A 166 -13.78 7.61 -11.16
C LEU A 166 -14.14 8.95 -10.50
N ARG A 167 -13.94 10.07 -11.20
CA ARG A 167 -14.33 11.40 -10.73
C ARG A 167 -15.85 11.54 -10.58
N ASN A 168 -16.62 10.96 -11.51
CA ASN A 168 -18.09 10.97 -11.49
C ASN A 168 -18.70 10.11 -10.36
N LEU A 169 -17.90 9.24 -9.72
CA LEU A 169 -18.31 8.56 -8.49
C LEU A 169 -18.42 9.52 -7.30
N GLU A 170 -17.76 10.69 -7.36
CA GLU A 170 -17.83 11.76 -6.36
C GLU A 170 -17.45 11.29 -4.93
N LEU A 171 -16.51 10.35 -4.85
CA LEU A 171 -16.02 9.79 -3.59
C LEU A 171 -15.17 10.82 -2.84
N GLN A 172 -15.82 11.68 -2.05
CA GLN A 172 -15.15 12.56 -1.10
C GLN A 172 -14.94 11.79 0.20
N VAL A 173 -13.77 11.18 0.36
CA VAL A 173 -13.40 10.42 1.56
C VAL A 173 -12.21 11.07 2.25
N ASP A 174 -12.43 11.52 3.49
CA ASP A 174 -11.36 12.00 4.35
C ASP A 174 -10.51 10.83 4.87
N ILE A 175 -9.35 10.65 4.23
CA ILE A 175 -8.36 9.63 4.57
C ILE A 175 -7.30 10.13 5.57
N SER A 176 -7.40 11.36 6.09
CA SER A 176 -6.38 11.96 6.98
C SER A 176 -6.13 11.14 8.25
N MET A 177 -7.17 10.46 8.74
CA MET A 177 -7.13 9.60 9.93
C MET A 177 -6.53 8.21 9.68
N ILE A 178 -6.22 7.86 8.42
CA ILE A 178 -5.70 6.54 8.03
C ILE A 178 -4.27 6.68 7.53
N ARG A 179 -3.34 5.94 8.14
CA ARG A 179 -1.93 5.94 7.70
C ARG A 179 -1.83 5.45 6.24
N PRO A 180 -1.04 6.10 5.36
CA PRO A 180 -0.94 5.73 3.93
C PRO A 180 -0.54 4.27 3.67
N ARG A 181 0.26 3.67 4.55
CA ARG A 181 0.63 2.24 4.47
C ARG A 181 -0.60 1.34 4.61
N ARG A 182 -1.52 1.66 5.52
CA ARG A 182 -2.73 0.87 5.76
C ARG A 182 -3.74 1.03 4.63
N LEU A 183 -3.89 2.24 4.11
CA LEU A 183 -4.71 2.47 2.92
C LEU A 183 -4.22 1.64 1.72
N ARG A 184 -2.91 1.66 1.43
CA ARG A 184 -2.31 0.83 0.38
C ARG A 184 -2.48 -0.67 0.62
N GLN A 185 -2.43 -1.12 1.87
CA GLN A 185 -2.67 -2.51 2.20
C GLN A 185 -4.10 -2.94 1.88
N LEU A 186 -5.10 -2.13 2.24
CA LEU A 186 -6.50 -2.37 1.88
C LEU A 186 -6.71 -2.32 0.36
N ALA A 187 -6.10 -1.35 -0.33
CA ALA A 187 -6.13 -1.27 -1.78
C ALA A 187 -5.58 -2.54 -2.44
N ARG A 188 -4.48 -3.10 -1.93
CA ARG A 188 -3.92 -4.39 -2.41
C ARG A 188 -4.86 -5.57 -2.18
N ILE A 189 -5.63 -5.58 -1.09
CA ILE A 189 -6.67 -6.60 -0.87
C ILE A 189 -7.75 -6.44 -1.96
N GLY A 190 -8.25 -5.22 -2.16
CA GLY A 190 -9.27 -4.92 -3.16
C GLY A 190 -8.82 -5.20 -4.60
N ALA A 191 -7.56 -4.97 -4.93
CA ALA A 191 -6.98 -5.26 -6.24
C ALA A 191 -7.06 -6.76 -6.60
N ARG A 192 -6.99 -7.65 -5.62
CA ARG A 192 -7.14 -9.11 -5.82
C ARG A 192 -8.58 -9.56 -5.95
N TYR A 193 -9.54 -8.78 -5.46
CA TYR A 193 -10.95 -9.15 -5.47
C TYR A 193 -11.57 -8.88 -6.83
N GLN A 194 -12.26 -9.87 -7.38
CA GLN A 194 -13.18 -9.67 -8.50
C GLN A 194 -14.52 -9.14 -7.98
N ALA A 195 -15.39 -8.67 -8.88
CA ALA A 195 -16.70 -8.17 -8.50
C ALA A 195 -17.49 -9.15 -7.62
N GLN A 196 -17.48 -10.45 -7.96
CA GLN A 196 -18.15 -11.48 -7.17
C GLN A 196 -17.54 -11.66 -5.77
N SER A 197 -16.23 -11.46 -5.61
CA SER A 197 -15.58 -11.53 -4.29
C SER A 197 -16.08 -10.41 -3.37
N PHE A 198 -16.22 -9.19 -3.89
CA PHE A 198 -16.80 -8.07 -3.14
C PHE A 198 -18.25 -8.34 -2.72
N LYS A 199 -19.07 -8.91 -3.62
CA LYS A 199 -20.48 -9.26 -3.33
C LYS A 199 -20.64 -10.34 -2.26
N ARG A 200 -19.63 -11.19 -2.05
CA ARG A 200 -19.65 -12.26 -1.02
C ARG A 200 -19.28 -11.76 0.38
N LEU A 201 -18.77 -10.53 0.52
CA LEU A 201 -18.46 -9.96 1.83
C LEU A 201 -19.75 -9.70 2.61
N ARG A 202 -19.80 -10.20 3.85
CA ARG A 202 -21.00 -10.10 4.69
C ARG A 202 -21.20 -8.71 5.30
N SER A 203 -20.11 -7.96 5.49
CA SER A 203 -20.17 -6.61 6.03
C SER A 203 -20.15 -5.57 4.91
N GLU A 204 -21.19 -4.75 4.82
CA GLU A 204 -21.22 -3.63 3.88
C GLU A 204 -20.07 -2.65 4.10
N ASN A 205 -19.75 -2.34 5.36
CA ASN A 205 -18.65 -1.43 5.67
C ASN A 205 -17.30 -1.97 5.20
N GLU A 206 -17.07 -3.29 5.34
CA GLU A 206 -15.88 -3.94 4.81
C GLU A 206 -15.86 -3.90 3.29
N LYS A 207 -16.97 -4.26 2.64
CA LYS A 207 -17.13 -4.23 1.18
C LYS A 207 -16.81 -2.86 0.61
N TYR A 208 -17.51 -1.83 1.07
CA TYR A 208 -17.33 -0.45 0.58
C TYR A 208 -15.98 0.11 1.03
N GLY A 209 -15.52 -0.17 2.25
CA GLY A 209 -14.22 0.29 2.74
C GLY A 209 -13.06 -0.22 1.88
N ILE A 210 -13.02 -1.51 1.58
CA ILE A 210 -11.98 -2.10 0.71
C ILE A 210 -12.12 -1.56 -0.74
N LEU A 211 -13.35 -1.46 -1.26
CA LEU A 211 -13.58 -0.97 -2.62
C LEU A 211 -13.15 0.50 -2.77
N VAL A 212 -13.55 1.37 -1.84
CA VAL A 212 -13.13 2.78 -1.81
C VAL A 212 -11.62 2.91 -1.68
N ALA A 213 -10.99 2.16 -0.77
CA ALA A 213 -9.53 2.18 -0.62
C ALA A 213 -8.82 1.78 -1.93
N TYR A 214 -9.35 0.77 -2.63
CA TYR A 214 -8.86 0.36 -3.93
C TYR A 214 -9.05 1.42 -5.01
N LEU A 215 -10.25 2.01 -5.13
CA LEU A 215 -10.54 3.02 -6.15
C LEU A 215 -9.72 4.30 -5.94
N ILE A 216 -9.52 4.75 -4.69
CA ILE A 216 -8.64 5.90 -4.39
C ILE A 216 -7.21 5.63 -4.87
N ASN A 217 -6.68 4.44 -4.59
CA ASN A 217 -5.33 4.08 -5.03
C ASN A 217 -5.25 3.91 -6.55
N LEU A 218 -6.29 3.33 -7.17
CA LEU A 218 -6.38 3.21 -8.63
C LEU A 218 -6.40 4.57 -9.33
N THR A 219 -7.08 5.58 -8.76
CA THR A 219 -7.04 6.94 -9.28
C THR A 219 -5.62 7.48 -9.30
N GLN A 220 -4.82 7.21 -8.26
CA GLN A 220 -3.39 7.61 -8.22
C GLN A 220 -2.61 6.89 -9.32
N ASP A 221 -2.72 5.57 -9.40
CA ASP A 221 -2.02 4.75 -10.40
C ASP A 221 -2.36 5.17 -11.84
N LEU A 222 -3.64 5.46 -12.11
CA LEU A 222 -4.09 5.94 -13.43
C LEU A 222 -3.62 7.37 -13.72
N THR A 223 -3.50 8.22 -12.70
CA THR A 223 -2.96 9.58 -12.87
C THR A 223 -1.48 9.51 -13.24
N ASP A 224 -0.69 8.70 -12.53
CA ASP A 224 0.72 8.49 -12.82
C ASP A 224 0.90 7.88 -14.22
N LEU A 225 0.06 6.91 -14.59
CA LEU A 225 0.06 6.31 -15.93
C LEU A 225 -0.29 7.32 -17.03
N ALA A 226 -1.25 8.22 -16.79
CA ALA A 226 -1.60 9.27 -17.73
C ALA A 226 -0.40 10.19 -18.00
N ILE A 227 0.32 10.60 -16.95
CA ILE A 227 1.52 11.43 -17.05
C ILE A 227 2.61 10.70 -17.86
N ASP A 228 2.90 9.43 -17.55
CA ASP A 228 3.90 8.64 -18.30
C ASP A 228 3.54 8.47 -19.78
N ILE A 229 2.28 8.17 -20.10
CA ILE A 229 1.84 8.08 -21.51
C ILE A 229 2.01 9.42 -22.21
N ASN A 230 1.58 10.52 -21.58
CA ASN A 230 1.69 11.86 -22.15
C ASN A 230 3.15 12.22 -22.46
N ASP A 231 4.07 12.00 -21.52
CA ASP A 231 5.49 12.28 -21.70
C ASP A 231 6.08 11.47 -22.86
N ARG A 232 5.71 10.19 -22.98
CA ARG A 232 6.19 9.35 -24.10
C ARG A 232 5.64 9.81 -25.44
N VAL A 233 4.36 10.18 -25.51
CA VAL A 233 3.71 10.66 -26.73
C VAL A 233 4.34 11.98 -27.18
N ILE A 234 4.53 12.94 -26.27
CA ILE A 234 5.18 14.23 -26.56
C ILE A 234 6.60 14.01 -27.08
N ASN A 235 7.39 13.17 -26.40
CA ASN A 235 8.75 12.86 -26.80
C ASN A 235 8.82 12.20 -28.19
N TYR A 236 7.87 11.31 -28.50
CA TYR A 236 7.77 10.70 -29.83
C TYR A 236 7.52 11.76 -30.91
N PHE A 237 6.54 12.64 -30.72
CA PHE A 237 6.25 13.70 -31.68
C PHE A 237 7.40 14.70 -31.83
N TYR A 238 8.06 15.07 -30.73
CA TYR A 238 9.23 15.95 -30.75
C TYR A 238 10.37 15.34 -31.57
N ARG A 239 10.69 14.06 -31.35
CA ARG A 239 11.72 13.34 -32.13
C ARG A 239 11.34 13.23 -33.61
N LYS A 240 10.08 12.92 -33.91
CA LYS A 240 9.58 12.84 -35.28
C LYS A 240 9.67 14.20 -36.00
N GLY A 241 9.28 15.28 -35.33
CA GLY A 241 9.36 16.65 -35.85
C GLY A 241 10.81 17.10 -36.07
N LYS A 242 11.71 16.81 -35.12
CA LYS A 242 13.14 17.10 -35.27
C LYS A 242 13.74 16.37 -36.48
N LYS A 243 13.43 15.08 -36.63
CA LYS A 243 13.90 14.29 -37.79
C LYS A 243 13.40 14.87 -39.12
N ALA A 244 12.12 15.20 -39.22
CA ALA A 244 11.55 15.82 -40.42
C ALA A 244 12.21 17.18 -40.74
N ARG A 245 12.50 17.99 -39.72
CA ARG A 245 13.22 19.26 -39.89
C ARG A 245 14.66 19.05 -40.36
N ASP A 246 15.37 18.10 -39.76
CA ASP A 246 16.75 17.78 -40.13
C ASP A 246 16.83 17.22 -41.57
N GLU A 247 15.82 16.45 -42.00
CA GLU A 247 15.67 15.98 -43.39
C GLU A 247 15.41 17.13 -44.36
N LEU A 248 14.45 18.02 -44.06
CA LEU A 248 14.19 19.23 -44.85
C LEU A 248 15.42 20.14 -44.96
N GLN A 249 16.18 20.31 -43.87
CA GLN A 249 17.39 21.13 -43.87
C GLN A 249 18.48 20.50 -44.75
N LYS A 250 18.63 19.18 -44.76
CA LYS A 250 19.54 18.47 -45.66
C LYS A 250 19.14 18.63 -47.13
N GLU A 251 17.85 18.50 -47.44
CA GLU A 251 17.35 18.70 -48.82
C GLU A 251 17.56 20.13 -49.29
N ASN A 252 17.19 21.12 -48.48
CA ASN A 252 17.42 22.53 -48.79
C ASN A 252 18.90 22.86 -48.94
N GLY A 253 19.78 22.30 -48.08
CA GLY A 253 21.22 22.46 -48.19
C GLY A 253 21.77 21.89 -49.51
N LYS A 254 21.32 20.71 -49.93
CA LYS A 254 21.68 20.11 -51.23
C LYS A 254 21.23 21.00 -52.39
N ALA A 255 19.99 21.49 -52.36
CA ALA A 255 19.46 22.36 -53.40
C ALA A 255 20.21 23.70 -53.47
N LEU A 256 20.57 24.29 -52.32
CA LEU A 256 21.37 25.51 -52.25
C LEU A 256 22.76 25.31 -52.86
N ASN A 257 23.43 24.21 -52.52
CA ASN A 257 24.73 23.85 -53.10
C ASN A 257 24.66 23.67 -54.62
N GLN A 258 23.63 23.02 -55.15
CA GLN A 258 23.44 22.90 -56.60
C GLN A 258 23.26 24.25 -57.28
N LYS A 259 22.53 25.19 -56.66
CA LYS A 259 22.39 26.55 -57.18
C LYS A 259 23.72 27.30 -57.16
N LEU A 260 24.48 27.20 -56.07
CA LEU A 260 25.81 27.81 -55.95
C LEU A 260 26.78 27.28 -57.03
N LEU A 261 26.79 25.96 -57.27
CA LEU A 261 27.59 25.35 -58.34
C LEU A 261 27.20 25.90 -59.72
N ARG A 262 25.91 26.03 -60.02
CA ARG A 262 25.46 26.64 -61.29
C ARG A 262 25.85 28.12 -61.41
N PHE A 263 25.82 28.87 -60.30
CA PHE A 263 26.30 30.26 -60.30
C PHE A 263 27.80 30.34 -60.55
N LEU A 264 28.58 29.46 -59.92
CA LEU A 264 30.01 29.31 -60.19
C LEU A 264 30.24 29.03 -61.68
N ASP A 265 29.60 28.02 -62.26
CA ASP A 265 29.71 27.68 -63.68
C ASP A 265 29.39 28.88 -64.60
N LEU A 266 28.32 29.63 -64.28
CA LEU A 266 27.94 30.86 -64.99
C LEU A 266 29.05 31.92 -64.90
N THR A 267 29.63 32.14 -63.73
CA THR A 267 30.72 33.10 -63.54
C THR A 267 31.99 32.68 -64.27
N THR A 268 32.32 31.38 -64.32
CA THR A 268 33.46 30.88 -65.10
C THR A 268 33.26 31.13 -66.59
N VAL A 269 32.06 30.83 -67.12
CA VAL A 269 31.72 31.10 -68.53
C VAL A 269 31.80 32.59 -68.84
N LEU A 270 31.29 33.45 -67.98
CA LEU A 270 31.38 34.91 -68.15
C LEU A 270 32.82 35.40 -68.14
N LEU A 271 33.66 34.88 -67.24
CA LEU A 271 35.09 35.21 -67.19
C LEU A 271 35.84 34.73 -68.43
N GLU A 272 35.54 33.54 -68.95
CA GLU A 272 36.11 33.04 -70.21
C GLU A 272 35.70 33.87 -71.42
N VAL A 273 34.43 34.28 -71.50
CA VAL A 273 33.94 35.17 -72.57
C VAL A 273 34.62 36.53 -72.48
N TRP A 274 34.74 37.09 -71.28
CA TRP A 274 35.43 38.37 -71.06
C TRP A 274 36.91 38.32 -71.45
N ALA A 275 37.61 37.24 -71.07
CA ALA A 275 39.01 37.01 -71.45
C ALA A 275 39.18 36.85 -72.98
N ARG A 276 38.20 36.24 -73.67
CA ARG A 276 38.20 36.12 -75.14
C ARG A 276 37.85 37.42 -75.86
N SER A 277 37.02 38.28 -75.26
CA SER A 277 36.67 39.59 -75.81
C SER A 277 37.75 40.66 -75.57
N GLY A 278 38.50 40.57 -74.46
CA GLY A 278 39.63 41.46 -74.16
C GLY A 278 40.93 41.15 -74.92
N ALA A 279 40.96 40.05 -75.67
CA ALA A 279 42.08 39.67 -76.55
C ALA A 279 41.89 40.14 -78.02
N ARG A 280 40.91 41.03 -78.28
CA ARG A 280 40.58 41.56 -79.61
C ARG A 280 40.83 43.06 -79.80
N ASP A 281 41.42 43.73 -78.82
CA ASP A 281 41.99 45.08 -78.96
C ASP A 281 43.52 44.99 -78.88
#